data_AF-A0AAW0K6N9-F1
#
_entry.id   AF-A0AAW0K6N9-F1
#
_cell.length_a   1.000
_cell.length_b   1.000
_cell.length_c   1.000
_cell.angle_alpha   90.00
_cell.angle_beta   90.00
_cell.angle_gamma   90.00
#
_symmetry.space_group_name_H-M   'P 1'
#
loop_
_entity.id
_entity.type
_entity.pdbx_description
1 polymer ?
#
loop_
_entity_poly.entity_id
_entity_poly.type
_entity_poly.pdbx_seq_one_letter_code
_entity_poly.pdbx_strand_id
1 'polypeptide(L)'
;MYCPKMCLTNDLPLPTIATNEAGVRRVKTKELEATSKVDKQFQLHEMPQQLVGTGSTDRPLVPRGVSKSDQGDPAVVGQGHYPPFQRTIPVMHSKPPKKRSCCCKCLCWTISLLLLLVILIGATVGILFLVFRPKLPKFSVDKLEITQFNLNSSVDTLNATFDVTITATNPNKKIGIYYEGGSQISGWYQNTQLCEGALPKFYQGHRNTTVLELALTGQTQNANALISAVTQQRQETGNIPLGLKVNQPVKVKLGSLKLFTVKFRVRCTLIVDNLAANNQITISSSSCKFRLRL
;
A
#
# COMPACT_ATOMS: atom_id res chain seq x y z
N MET A 1 38.53 -82.18 -1.25
CA MET A 1 37.58 -82.19 -0.11
C MET A 1 36.56 -81.10 -0.34
N TYR A 2 35.38 -81.47 -0.82
CA TYR A 2 34.26 -80.59 -1.12
C TYR A 2 32.98 -81.40 -0.87
N CYS A 3 32.11 -80.91 0.01
CA CYS A 3 30.76 -81.42 0.34
C CYS A 3 30.13 -80.48 1.39
N PRO A 4 28.79 -80.35 1.51
CA PRO A 4 27.74 -80.40 0.48
C PRO A 4 26.65 -79.31 0.60
N LYS A 5 25.72 -79.38 -0.36
CA LYS A 5 24.40 -78.75 -0.53
C LYS A 5 23.47 -78.77 0.69
N MET A 6 22.58 -77.77 0.77
CA MET A 6 21.15 -77.99 1.05
C MET A 6 20.29 -76.92 0.35
N CYS A 7 19.35 -77.38 -0.48
CA CYS A 7 18.24 -76.60 -1.02
C CYS A 7 17.05 -76.71 -0.06
N LEU A 8 16.25 -75.64 0.05
CA LEU A 8 14.84 -75.73 0.43
C LEU A 8 14.06 -74.61 -0.27
N THR A 9 13.19 -75.03 -1.17
CA THR A 9 12.09 -74.32 -1.81
C THR A 9 10.98 -74.02 -0.79
N ASN A 10 10.25 -72.91 -0.95
CA ASN A 10 8.80 -72.86 -0.77
C ASN A 10 8.20 -71.56 -1.33
N ASP A 11 7.15 -71.74 -2.12
CA ASP A 11 6.33 -70.77 -2.86
C ASP A 11 5.27 -70.05 -2.01
N LEU A 12 4.78 -68.92 -2.57
CA LEU A 12 3.48 -68.22 -2.39
C LEU A 12 3.24 -67.34 -1.14
N PRO A 13 2.31 -66.34 -1.19
CA PRO A 13 1.91 -65.45 -2.29
C PRO A 13 1.93 -63.95 -1.91
N LEU A 14 1.84 -63.07 -2.91
CA LEU A 14 1.50 -61.65 -2.76
C LEU A 14 0.11 -61.44 -2.15
N PRO A 15 -0.07 -60.41 -1.29
CA PRO A 15 -1.32 -59.69 -1.20
C PRO A 15 -1.22 -58.33 -1.92
N THR A 16 -2.05 -58.22 -2.94
CA THR A 16 -2.44 -57.01 -3.67
C THR A 16 -2.90 -55.91 -2.71
N ILE A 17 -2.17 -54.79 -2.63
CA ILE A 17 -2.68 -53.58 -1.95
C ILE A 17 -3.51 -52.79 -2.96
N ALA A 18 -4.81 -52.79 -2.75
CA ALA A 18 -5.78 -51.99 -3.47
C ALA A 18 -5.52 -50.49 -3.27
N THR A 19 -5.13 -49.79 -4.34
CA THR A 19 -5.12 -48.33 -4.39
C THR A 19 -6.57 -47.83 -4.42
N ASN A 20 -6.98 -47.23 -3.31
CA ASN A 20 -8.27 -46.58 -3.10
C ASN A 20 -8.36 -45.22 -3.81
N GLU A 21 -8.56 -45.24 -5.13
CA GLU A 21 -8.76 -44.04 -5.99
C GLU A 21 -10.03 -43.21 -5.65
N ALA A 22 -10.87 -43.67 -4.73
CA ALA A 22 -12.09 -42.94 -4.31
C ALA A 22 -11.82 -41.77 -3.35
N GLY A 23 -10.68 -41.74 -2.64
CA GLY A 23 -10.36 -40.70 -1.66
C GLY A 23 -9.87 -39.39 -2.29
N VAL A 24 -9.12 -39.49 -3.40
CA VAL A 24 -8.48 -38.34 -4.08
C VAL A 24 -9.50 -37.47 -4.81
N ARG A 25 -10.61 -38.06 -5.30
CA ARG A 25 -11.68 -37.31 -5.99
C ARG A 25 -12.55 -36.46 -5.05
N ARG A 26 -12.65 -36.82 -3.77
CA ARG A 26 -13.50 -36.13 -2.77
C ARG A 26 -12.85 -34.88 -2.18
N VAL A 27 -11.52 -34.82 -2.16
CA VAL A 27 -10.78 -33.63 -1.70
C VAL A 27 -10.77 -32.56 -2.80
N LYS A 28 -10.62 -32.97 -4.06
CA LYS A 28 -10.60 -32.05 -5.21
C LYS A 28 -11.96 -31.39 -5.51
N THR A 29 -13.07 -32.00 -5.09
CA THR A 29 -14.42 -31.39 -5.22
C THR A 29 -14.73 -30.37 -4.14
N LYS A 30 -14.14 -30.48 -2.93
CA LYS A 30 -14.33 -29.47 -1.87
C LYS A 30 -13.50 -28.20 -2.08
N GLU A 31 -12.42 -28.26 -2.86
CA GLU A 31 -11.61 -27.08 -3.21
C GLU A 31 -12.23 -26.19 -4.30
N LEU A 32 -13.14 -26.73 -5.13
CA LEU A 32 -13.82 -25.97 -6.20
C LEU A 32 -15.10 -25.26 -5.74
N GLU A 33 -15.67 -25.60 -4.58
CA GLU A 33 -16.84 -24.91 -4.02
C GLU A 33 -16.48 -23.73 -3.10
N ALA A 34 -15.26 -23.70 -2.56
CA ALA A 34 -14.79 -22.62 -1.70
C ALA A 34 -14.31 -21.38 -2.49
N THR A 35 -13.87 -21.55 -3.74
CA THR A 35 -13.43 -20.46 -4.62
C THR A 35 -14.59 -19.71 -5.30
N SER A 36 -15.79 -20.29 -5.34
CA SER A 36 -16.99 -19.63 -5.90
C SER A 36 -17.71 -18.69 -4.90
N LYS A 37 -17.46 -18.84 -3.59
CA LYS A 37 -18.18 -18.08 -2.55
C LYS A 37 -17.48 -16.78 -2.11
N VAL A 38 -16.21 -16.58 -2.49
CA VAL A 38 -15.43 -15.38 -2.13
C VAL A 38 -15.55 -14.27 -3.19
N ASP A 39 -15.82 -14.61 -4.46
CA ASP A 39 -16.03 -13.62 -5.54
C ASP A 39 -17.41 -12.92 -5.49
N LYS A 40 -18.35 -13.37 -4.63
CA LYS A 40 -19.69 -12.77 -4.52
C LYS A 40 -19.85 -11.68 -3.45
N GLN A 41 -18.80 -11.36 -2.69
CA GLN A 41 -18.90 -10.37 -1.60
C GLN A 41 -18.25 -9.00 -1.92
N PHE A 42 -17.63 -8.82 -3.10
CA PHE A 42 -16.95 -7.56 -3.46
C PHE A 42 -17.71 -6.68 -4.47
N GLN A 43 -19.03 -6.82 -4.57
CA GLN A 43 -19.84 -5.85 -5.31
C GLN A 43 -21.02 -5.38 -4.49
N LEU A 44 -20.85 -4.22 -3.83
CA LEU A 44 -21.91 -3.23 -3.54
C LEU A 44 -21.30 -2.05 -2.77
N HIS A 45 -20.95 -0.99 -3.50
CA HIS A 45 -21.21 0.41 -3.11
C HIS A 45 -20.91 1.34 -4.31
N GLU A 46 -21.87 1.47 -5.21
CA GLU A 46 -22.04 2.67 -6.03
C GLU A 46 -23.34 3.37 -5.58
N MET A 47 -23.24 4.67 -5.33
CA MET A 47 -24.39 5.56 -5.10
C MET A 47 -24.60 6.46 -6.34
N PRO A 48 -25.84 6.91 -6.60
CA PRO A 48 -26.34 7.14 -7.94
C PRO A 48 -26.06 8.56 -8.49
N GLN A 49 -25.79 8.64 -9.79
CA GLN A 49 -25.99 9.87 -10.57
C GLN A 49 -27.37 9.83 -11.25
N GLN A 50 -28.11 10.92 -11.10
CA GLN A 50 -29.42 11.15 -11.68
C GLN A 50 -29.34 11.37 -13.20
N LEU A 51 -30.25 10.71 -13.92
CA LEU A 51 -30.59 10.93 -15.32
C LEU A 51 -31.64 12.05 -15.45
N VAL A 52 -31.33 13.05 -16.28
CA VAL A 52 -32.25 13.96 -16.98
C VAL A 52 -31.76 13.92 -18.42
N GLY A 53 -32.51 13.63 -19.49
CA GLY A 53 -33.94 13.63 -19.74
C GLY A 53 -34.11 14.21 -21.15
N THR A 54 -34.25 13.36 -22.17
CA THR A 54 -34.64 13.77 -23.53
C THR A 54 -36.10 13.43 -23.75
N GLY A 55 -36.92 14.43 -24.07
CA GLY A 55 -38.32 14.26 -24.41
C GLY A 55 -38.97 15.59 -24.76
N SER A 56 -38.97 15.93 -26.05
CA SER A 56 -39.87 16.93 -26.63
C SER A 56 -41.22 16.27 -26.86
N THR A 57 -42.32 16.85 -26.36
CA THR A 57 -43.59 17.06 -27.08
C THR A 57 -44.61 17.79 -26.20
N ASP A 58 -45.30 18.72 -26.84
CA ASP A 58 -46.67 19.18 -26.61
C ASP A 58 -47.09 20.01 -25.37
N ARG A 59 -47.66 21.17 -25.73
CA ARG A 59 -48.62 22.00 -24.98
C ARG A 59 -49.83 21.14 -24.54
N PRO A 60 -50.66 21.48 -23.52
CA PRO A 60 -51.37 22.76 -23.44
C PRO A 60 -51.74 23.29 -22.02
N LEU A 61 -52.50 24.39 -22.02
CA LEU A 61 -53.49 24.87 -21.03
C LEU A 61 -53.14 26.17 -20.29
N VAL A 62 -53.78 27.25 -20.77
CA VAL A 62 -54.12 28.51 -20.07
C VAL A 62 -55.02 28.17 -18.85
N PRO A 63 -55.15 29.00 -17.79
CA PRO A 63 -56.15 30.09 -17.85
C PRO A 63 -55.85 31.39 -17.05
N ARG A 64 -56.45 32.47 -17.58
CA ARG A 64 -57.16 33.59 -16.94
C ARG A 64 -56.55 34.32 -15.72
N GLY A 65 -56.38 35.64 -15.94
CA GLY A 65 -56.58 36.68 -14.94
C GLY A 65 -57.19 37.91 -15.61
N VAL A 66 -58.51 38.04 -15.52
CA VAL A 66 -59.35 39.13 -16.03
C VAL A 66 -59.66 40.10 -14.88
N SER A 67 -59.69 41.40 -15.16
CA SER A 67 -60.64 42.41 -14.61
C SER A 67 -60.06 43.82 -14.81
N LYS A 68 -60.78 44.91 -15.10
CA LYS A 68 -62.19 45.29 -15.33
C LYS A 68 -62.11 46.67 -16.02
N SER A 69 -62.83 46.95 -17.11
CA SER A 69 -64.21 47.52 -17.15
C SER A 69 -64.37 48.80 -16.33
N ASP A 70 -64.69 49.92 -17.00
CA ASP A 70 -65.96 50.61 -16.76
C ASP A 70 -66.41 51.51 -17.92
N GLN A 71 -67.73 51.55 -18.03
CA GLN A 71 -68.62 52.03 -19.08
C GLN A 71 -69.06 53.48 -18.77
N GLY A 72 -69.33 54.30 -19.80
CA GLY A 72 -70.05 55.57 -19.60
C GLY A 72 -70.20 56.44 -20.87
N ASP A 73 -71.29 56.23 -21.61
CA ASP A 73 -71.97 57.24 -22.45
C ASP A 73 -72.77 58.23 -21.56
N PRO A 74 -73.37 59.37 -22.03
CA PRO A 74 -73.36 59.99 -23.36
C PRO A 74 -73.18 61.54 -23.36
N ALA A 75 -73.17 62.11 -24.58
CA ALA A 75 -73.84 63.36 -24.98
C ALA A 75 -73.11 64.74 -24.97
N VAL A 76 -73.38 65.44 -26.08
CA VAL A 76 -73.44 66.90 -26.33
C VAL A 76 -72.15 67.68 -26.63
N VAL A 77 -71.92 67.87 -27.94
CA VAL A 77 -71.70 69.13 -28.69
C VAL A 77 -70.97 70.28 -27.97
N GLY A 78 -69.81 70.67 -28.53
CA GLY A 78 -69.36 72.07 -28.43
C GLY A 78 -67.85 72.28 -28.57
N GLN A 79 -67.41 72.57 -29.80
CA GLN A 79 -66.35 73.53 -30.16
C GLN A 79 -65.08 73.61 -29.28
N GLY A 80 -63.94 73.23 -29.85
CA GLY A 80 -62.66 73.87 -29.50
C GLY A 80 -61.43 72.96 -29.54
N HIS A 81 -60.44 73.39 -30.31
CA HIS A 81 -59.01 73.03 -30.24
C HIS A 81 -58.60 71.65 -30.76
N TYR A 82 -58.01 71.62 -31.95
CA TYR A 82 -57.13 70.54 -32.39
C TYR A 82 -55.75 70.68 -31.71
N PRO A 83 -55.27 69.71 -30.90
CA PRO A 83 -53.85 69.61 -30.59
C PRO A 83 -53.10 68.96 -31.77
N PRO A 84 -51.79 69.25 -31.92
CA PRO A 84 -51.01 68.84 -33.07
C PRO A 84 -50.85 67.31 -33.17
N PHE A 85 -50.75 66.80 -34.40
CA PHE A 85 -50.33 65.44 -34.70
C PHE A 85 -48.95 65.15 -34.08
N GLN A 86 -48.93 64.59 -32.87
CA GLN A 86 -47.73 63.98 -32.32
C GLN A 86 -47.55 62.62 -32.99
N ARG A 87 -46.59 62.53 -33.91
CA ARG A 87 -46.03 61.25 -34.33
C ARG A 87 -45.40 60.59 -33.10
N THR A 88 -46.08 59.64 -32.50
CA THR A 88 -45.48 58.76 -31.50
C THR A 88 -44.50 57.86 -32.24
N ILE A 89 -43.24 58.30 -32.36
CA ILE A 89 -42.14 57.42 -32.74
C ILE A 89 -42.12 56.33 -31.67
N PRO A 90 -42.28 55.03 -31.99
CA PRO A 90 -42.07 54.00 -30.99
C PRO A 90 -40.61 54.12 -30.55
N VAL A 91 -40.43 54.52 -29.29
CA VAL A 91 -39.10 54.54 -28.67
C VAL A 91 -38.61 53.10 -28.65
N MET A 92 -37.75 52.74 -29.60
CA MET A 92 -36.98 51.51 -29.50
C MET A 92 -36.04 51.69 -28.31
N HIS A 93 -36.44 51.14 -27.16
CA HIS A 93 -35.51 50.93 -26.07
C HIS A 93 -34.43 49.96 -26.55
N SER A 94 -33.27 50.51 -26.93
CA SER A 94 -32.04 49.73 -27.06
C SER A 94 -31.88 48.94 -25.78
N LYS A 95 -31.88 47.60 -25.89
CA LYS A 95 -31.64 46.70 -24.75
C LYS A 95 -30.39 47.22 -24.01
N PRO A 96 -30.43 47.40 -22.67
CA PRO A 96 -29.27 47.91 -21.95
C PRO A 96 -28.07 47.01 -22.26
N PRO A 97 -26.86 47.57 -22.42
CA PRO A 97 -25.68 46.76 -22.70
C PRO A 97 -25.59 45.69 -21.62
N LYS A 98 -25.61 44.41 -22.02
CA LYS A 98 -25.39 43.30 -21.10
C LYS A 98 -24.09 43.60 -20.36
N LYS A 99 -24.18 43.98 -19.08
CA LYS A 99 -23.03 44.15 -18.19
C LYS A 99 -22.33 42.79 -18.15
N ARG A 100 -21.36 42.57 -19.05
CA ARG A 100 -20.54 41.36 -19.06
C ARG A 100 -19.82 41.33 -17.72
N SER A 101 -20.26 40.40 -16.89
CA SER A 101 -19.85 40.21 -15.52
C SER A 101 -18.33 40.32 -15.39
N CYS A 102 -17.86 41.38 -14.72
CA CYS A 102 -16.47 41.60 -14.34
C CYS A 102 -15.89 40.39 -13.57
N CYS A 103 -16.77 39.63 -12.91
CA CYS A 103 -16.43 38.41 -12.16
C CYS A 103 -15.76 37.33 -13.02
N CYS A 104 -16.14 37.18 -14.31
CA CYS A 104 -15.50 36.18 -15.17
C CYS A 104 -14.04 36.52 -15.51
N LYS A 105 -13.67 37.80 -15.62
CA LYS A 105 -12.28 38.20 -15.91
C LYS A 105 -11.37 37.97 -14.71
N CYS A 106 -11.85 38.31 -13.51
CA CYS A 106 -11.13 38.04 -12.26
C CYS A 106 -10.95 36.53 -12.05
N LEU A 107 -11.99 35.73 -12.30
CA LEU A 107 -11.92 34.28 -12.19
C LEU A 107 -10.98 33.64 -13.23
N CYS A 108 -10.99 34.11 -14.49
CA CYS A 108 -10.05 33.65 -15.50
C CYS A 108 -8.60 33.99 -15.13
N TRP A 109 -8.35 35.16 -14.57
CA TRP A 109 -7.01 35.57 -14.11
C TRP A 109 -6.53 34.75 -12.92
N THR A 110 -7.39 34.49 -11.93
CA THR A 110 -7.02 33.65 -10.79
C THR A 110 -6.75 32.21 -11.21
N ILE A 111 -7.57 31.64 -12.11
CA ILE A 111 -7.32 30.30 -12.68
C ILE A 111 -6.02 30.28 -13.48
N SER A 112 -5.76 31.29 -14.32
CA SER A 112 -4.54 31.37 -15.10
C SER A 112 -3.29 31.47 -14.21
N LEU A 113 -3.35 32.28 -13.14
CA LEU A 113 -2.27 32.39 -12.15
C LEU A 113 -2.05 31.07 -11.40
N LEU A 114 -3.13 30.40 -11.01
CA LEU A 114 -3.07 29.09 -10.37
C LEU A 114 -2.41 28.04 -11.28
N LEU A 115 -2.81 28.01 -12.56
CA LEU A 115 -2.21 27.12 -13.56
C LEU A 115 -0.71 27.41 -13.74
N LEU A 116 -0.33 28.69 -13.83
CA LEU A 116 1.07 29.08 -13.91
C LEU A 116 1.85 28.60 -12.68
N LEU A 117 1.29 28.78 -11.47
CA LEU A 117 1.92 28.31 -10.23
C LEU A 117 2.11 26.80 -10.22
N VAL A 118 1.10 26.04 -10.64
CA VAL A 118 1.17 24.57 -10.74
C VAL A 118 2.25 24.15 -11.74
N ILE A 119 2.36 24.83 -12.89
CA ILE A 119 3.41 24.58 -13.89
C ILE A 119 4.80 24.87 -13.30
N LEU A 120 4.97 25.98 -12.59
CA LEU A 120 6.25 26.34 -11.96
C LEU A 120 6.66 25.34 -10.87
N ILE A 121 5.72 24.89 -10.03
CA ILE A 121 5.96 23.86 -9.02
C ILE A 121 6.33 22.55 -9.71
N GLY A 122 5.56 22.13 -10.72
CA GLY A 122 5.83 20.92 -11.49
C GLY A 122 7.21 20.95 -12.16
N ALA A 123 7.58 22.06 -12.78
CA ALA A 123 8.90 22.26 -13.37
C ALA A 123 10.02 22.16 -12.31
N THR A 124 9.83 22.81 -11.16
CA THR A 124 10.80 22.76 -10.06
C THR A 124 10.98 21.34 -9.52
N VAL A 125 9.90 20.62 -9.25
CA VAL A 125 9.92 19.22 -8.80
C VAL A 125 10.56 18.32 -9.86
N GLY A 126 10.21 18.53 -11.14
CA GLY A 126 10.78 17.81 -12.28
C GLY A 126 12.30 17.99 -12.37
N ILE A 127 12.79 19.22 -12.30
CA ILE A 127 14.23 19.53 -12.31
C ILE A 127 14.92 18.85 -11.12
N LEU A 128 14.38 18.98 -9.90
CA LEU A 128 14.94 18.33 -8.71
C LEU A 128 15.01 16.81 -8.88
N PHE A 129 13.95 16.18 -9.39
CA PHE A 129 13.93 14.75 -9.65
C PHE A 129 14.99 14.34 -10.67
N LEU A 130 15.15 15.09 -11.76
CA LEU A 130 16.15 14.83 -12.80
C LEU A 130 17.59 15.00 -12.28
N VAL A 131 17.83 15.97 -11.40
CA VAL A 131 19.15 16.28 -10.83
C VAL A 131 19.58 15.27 -9.78
N PHE A 132 18.67 14.92 -8.86
CA PHE A 132 18.97 14.05 -7.72
C PHE A 132 18.78 12.56 -8.02
N ARG A 133 17.83 12.21 -8.91
CA ARG A 133 17.46 10.83 -9.26
C ARG A 133 17.40 9.92 -8.03
N PRO A 134 16.48 10.18 -7.09
CA PRO A 134 16.43 9.47 -5.82
C PRO A 134 16.25 7.97 -6.03
N LYS A 135 17.09 7.19 -5.37
CA LYS A 135 17.10 5.73 -5.35
C LYS A 135 16.91 5.26 -3.92
N LEU A 136 16.17 4.18 -3.74
CA LEU A 136 15.99 3.58 -2.43
C LEU A 136 17.31 2.96 -1.93
N PRO A 137 17.64 3.12 -0.63
CA PRO A 137 18.73 2.38 -0.02
C PRO A 137 18.50 0.87 -0.13
N LYS A 138 19.58 0.12 -0.24
CA LYS A 138 19.55 -1.35 -0.26
C LYS A 138 20.00 -1.88 1.07
N PHE A 139 19.37 -2.96 1.52
CA PHE A 139 19.74 -3.68 2.73
C PHE A 139 19.89 -5.16 2.39
N SER A 140 20.95 -5.77 2.89
CA SER A 140 21.16 -7.22 2.89
C SER A 140 21.51 -7.69 4.29
N VAL A 141 21.15 -8.94 4.57
CA VAL A 141 21.66 -9.65 5.74
C VAL A 141 22.78 -10.54 5.22
N ASP A 142 24.00 -10.27 5.65
CA ASP A 142 25.19 -10.93 5.11
C ASP A 142 25.57 -12.13 5.97
N LYS A 143 25.38 -12.04 7.29
CA LYS A 143 25.62 -13.12 8.24
C LYS A 143 24.52 -13.13 9.31
N LEU A 144 24.16 -14.32 9.75
CA LEU A 144 23.30 -14.58 10.90
C LEU A 144 23.95 -15.70 11.70
N GLU A 145 24.22 -15.42 12.97
CA GLU A 145 24.73 -16.37 13.94
C GLU A 145 23.78 -16.41 15.13
N ILE A 146 23.55 -17.60 15.67
CA ILE A 146 22.70 -17.78 16.83
C ILE A 146 23.61 -18.21 17.96
N THR A 147 23.85 -17.31 18.89
CA THR A 147 24.72 -17.54 20.05
C THR A 147 23.93 -18.11 21.22
N GLN A 148 22.61 -17.88 21.24
CA GLN A 148 21.72 -18.48 22.24
C GLN A 148 20.38 -18.84 21.61
N PHE A 149 19.95 -20.09 21.83
CA PHE A 149 18.60 -20.56 21.48
C PHE A 149 18.26 -21.75 22.36
N ASN A 150 17.86 -21.47 23.60
CA ASN A 150 17.65 -22.50 24.61
C ASN A 150 16.31 -22.30 25.33
N LEU A 151 15.58 -23.41 25.48
CA LEU A 151 14.34 -23.45 26.23
C LEU A 151 14.65 -23.69 27.72
N ASN A 152 14.15 -22.83 28.58
CA ASN A 152 14.07 -23.10 30.00
C ASN A 152 12.74 -23.80 30.30
N SER A 153 12.78 -25.12 30.40
CA SER A 153 11.60 -25.96 30.62
C SER A 153 10.90 -25.71 31.95
N SER A 154 11.61 -25.20 32.97
CA SER A 154 11.02 -24.92 34.29
C SER A 154 10.04 -23.74 34.27
N VAL A 155 10.24 -22.78 33.36
CA VAL A 155 9.45 -21.55 33.25
C VAL A 155 8.86 -21.36 31.84
N ASP A 156 8.88 -22.41 31.01
CA ASP A 156 8.42 -22.42 29.62
C ASP A 156 8.83 -21.16 28.81
N THR A 157 10.11 -20.78 28.93
CA THR A 157 10.64 -19.56 28.31
C THR A 157 11.83 -19.88 27.43
N LEU A 158 11.80 -19.44 26.18
CA LEU A 158 12.90 -19.55 25.24
C LEU A 158 13.73 -18.28 25.27
N ASN A 159 15.02 -18.42 25.52
CA ASN A 159 15.98 -17.33 25.37
C ASN A 159 16.63 -17.42 23.99
N ALA A 160 16.65 -16.31 23.26
CA ALA A 160 17.21 -16.22 21.92
C ALA A 160 18.15 -15.02 21.80
N THR A 161 19.37 -15.25 21.32
CA THR A 161 20.37 -14.22 20.99
C THR A 161 20.90 -14.48 19.59
N PHE A 162 20.65 -13.53 18.69
CA PHE A 162 21.03 -13.59 17.28
C PHE A 162 22.01 -12.45 16.99
N ASP A 163 23.19 -12.80 16.50
CA ASP A 163 24.17 -11.85 16.00
C ASP A 163 24.02 -11.74 14.49
N VAL A 164 23.69 -10.53 14.05
CA VAL A 164 23.30 -10.24 12.66
C VAL A 164 24.27 -9.22 12.08
N THR A 165 24.84 -9.56 10.93
CA THR A 165 25.61 -8.62 10.11
C THR A 165 24.73 -8.13 8.97
N ILE A 166 24.48 -6.83 8.93
CA ILE A 166 23.62 -6.17 7.95
C ILE A 166 24.44 -5.17 7.16
N THR A 167 24.37 -5.26 5.83
CA THR A 167 24.91 -4.23 4.95
C THR A 167 23.82 -3.27 4.52
N ALA A 168 24.00 -2.00 4.86
CA ALA A 168 23.20 -0.89 4.35
C ALA A 168 23.98 -0.16 3.25
N THR A 169 23.39 -0.04 2.06
CA THR A 169 24.00 0.66 0.92
C THR A 169 23.12 1.84 0.49
N ASN A 170 23.72 3.03 0.45
CA ASN A 170 23.11 4.21 -0.16
C ASN A 170 23.58 4.35 -1.62
N PRO A 171 22.76 4.01 -2.63
CA PRO A 171 23.17 4.12 -4.03
C PRO A 171 23.12 5.56 -4.59
N ASN A 172 22.67 6.53 -3.81
CA ASN A 172 22.46 7.90 -4.27
C ASN A 172 23.78 8.67 -4.39
N LYS A 173 23.93 9.43 -5.49
CA LYS A 173 25.14 10.23 -5.74
C LYS A 173 25.12 11.61 -5.07
N LYS A 174 23.93 12.14 -4.77
CA LYS A 174 23.71 13.52 -4.28
C LYS A 174 22.79 13.58 -3.05
N ILE A 175 22.44 12.43 -2.49
CA ILE A 175 21.56 12.31 -1.33
C ILE A 175 22.33 11.59 -0.23
N GLY A 176 22.44 12.21 0.93
CA GLY A 176 22.91 11.58 2.16
C GLY A 176 21.75 11.15 3.05
N ILE A 177 22.00 10.23 3.97
CA ILE A 177 20.97 9.65 4.84
C ILE A 177 21.52 9.63 6.27
N TYR A 178 20.84 10.32 7.18
CA TYR A 178 21.08 10.19 8.60
C TYR A 178 20.17 9.10 9.14
N TYR A 179 20.76 8.09 9.76
CA TYR A 179 20.08 7.04 10.50
C TYR A 179 19.97 7.50 11.95
N GLU A 180 18.76 7.86 12.35
CA GLU A 180 18.48 8.42 13.65
C GLU A 180 18.27 7.31 14.70
N GLY A 181 18.23 7.70 15.98
CA GLY A 181 17.94 6.76 17.07
C GLY A 181 16.45 6.43 17.15
N GLY A 182 16.08 5.51 18.04
CA GLY A 182 14.71 5.01 18.14
C GLY A 182 14.35 4.06 16.99
N SER A 183 15.37 3.39 16.45
CA SER A 183 15.20 2.26 15.53
C SER A 183 14.80 1.02 16.32
N GLN A 184 14.11 0.11 15.64
CA GLN A 184 13.72 -1.19 16.19
C GLN A 184 13.99 -2.25 15.14
N ILE A 185 14.77 -3.27 15.51
CA ILE A 185 15.00 -4.45 14.69
C ILE A 185 14.56 -5.67 15.48
N SER A 186 13.80 -6.58 14.86
CA SER A 186 13.31 -7.78 15.51
C SER A 186 13.39 -9.00 14.61
N GLY A 187 13.79 -10.12 15.23
CA GLY A 187 13.82 -11.46 14.64
C GLY A 187 12.53 -12.23 14.98
N TRP A 188 12.01 -12.95 14.00
CA TRP A 188 10.71 -13.61 14.07
C TRP A 188 10.79 -15.01 13.49
N TYR A 189 10.03 -15.93 14.08
CA TYR A 189 9.62 -17.16 13.43
C TYR A 189 8.10 -17.13 13.31
N GLN A 190 7.60 -17.21 12.07
CA GLN A 190 6.18 -17.00 11.76
C GLN A 190 5.63 -15.70 12.38
N ASN A 191 4.71 -15.80 13.33
CA ASN A 191 4.08 -14.68 14.03
C ASN A 191 4.64 -14.44 15.43
N THR A 192 5.71 -15.14 15.81
CA THR A 192 6.30 -15.05 17.14
C THR A 192 7.63 -14.30 17.07
N GLN A 193 7.75 -13.25 17.87
CA GLN A 193 9.00 -12.51 18.01
C GLN A 193 9.95 -13.31 18.90
N LEU A 194 11.16 -13.54 18.41
CA LEU A 194 12.22 -14.29 19.10
C LEU A 194 13.17 -13.34 19.83
N CYS A 195 13.58 -12.27 19.15
CA CYS A 195 14.58 -11.34 19.64
C CYS A 195 14.37 -9.93 19.09
N GLU A 196 14.97 -8.95 19.76
CA GLU A 196 14.91 -7.53 19.42
C GLU A 196 16.25 -6.83 19.66
N GLY A 197 16.46 -5.72 18.97
CA GLY A 197 17.57 -4.81 19.18
C GLY A 197 17.32 -3.48 18.48
N ALA A 198 18.38 -2.69 18.31
CA ALA A 198 18.32 -1.40 17.63
C ALA A 198 19.54 -1.20 16.72
N LEU A 199 19.35 -0.48 15.61
CA LEU A 199 20.46 -0.01 14.79
C LEU A 199 21.12 1.21 15.46
N PRO A 200 22.45 1.34 15.39
CA PRO A 200 23.13 2.52 15.89
C PRO A 200 22.76 3.76 15.08
N LYS A 201 23.07 4.95 15.64
CA LYS A 201 23.01 6.20 14.88
C LYS A 201 24.24 6.30 13.98
N PHE A 202 24.03 6.56 12.70
CA PHE A 202 25.14 6.79 11.76
C PHE A 202 24.70 7.63 10.57
N TYR A 203 25.67 8.12 9.81
CA TYR A 203 25.42 8.88 8.60
C TYR A 203 26.00 8.14 7.39
N GLN A 204 25.16 7.95 6.37
CA GLN A 204 25.61 7.49 5.06
C GLN A 204 25.66 8.66 4.09
N GLY A 205 26.89 9.02 3.71
CA GLY A 205 27.14 9.92 2.59
C GLY A 205 26.74 9.31 1.24
N HIS A 206 27.15 9.97 0.18
CA HIS A 206 26.88 9.57 -1.19
C HIS A 206 27.54 8.22 -1.52
N ARG A 207 26.83 7.31 -2.20
CA ARG A 207 27.38 6.03 -2.68
C ARG A 207 28.13 5.24 -1.60
N ASN A 208 27.68 5.35 -0.35
CA ASN A 208 28.35 4.71 0.77
C ASN A 208 27.70 3.38 1.12
N THR A 209 28.52 2.44 1.55
CA THR A 209 28.11 1.14 2.08
C THR A 209 28.62 1.03 3.51
N THR A 210 27.75 0.64 4.43
CA THR A 210 28.07 0.48 5.85
C THR A 210 27.64 -0.89 6.30
N VAL A 211 28.57 -1.63 6.88
CA VAL A 211 28.33 -2.92 7.52
C VAL A 211 28.04 -2.64 9.00
N LEU A 212 26.99 -3.25 9.52
CA LEU A 212 26.56 -3.14 10.90
C LEU A 212 26.49 -4.53 11.52
N GLU A 213 27.16 -4.70 12.64
CA GLU A 213 27.07 -5.92 13.45
C GLU A 213 26.20 -5.62 14.67
N LEU A 214 25.15 -6.42 14.85
CA LEU A 214 24.11 -6.17 15.84
C LEU A 214 23.82 -7.46 16.60
N ALA A 215 23.78 -7.38 17.93
CA ALA A 215 23.24 -8.42 18.77
C ALA A 215 21.75 -8.15 19.03
N LEU A 216 20.90 -9.12 18.71
CA LEU A 216 19.47 -9.10 19.00
C LEU A 216 19.19 -10.10 20.11
N THR A 217 18.55 -9.69 21.18
CA THR A 217 18.25 -10.55 22.33
C THR A 217 16.75 -10.60 22.60
N GLY A 218 16.28 -11.70 23.17
CA GLY A 218 14.88 -11.80 23.55
C GLY A 218 14.55 -13.03 24.38
N GLN A 219 13.37 -12.95 24.98
CA GLN A 219 12.75 -14.03 25.71
C GLN A 219 11.33 -14.21 25.18
N THR A 220 10.98 -15.44 24.81
CA THR A 220 9.66 -15.80 24.33
C THR A 220 9.01 -16.74 25.34
N GLN A 221 7.87 -16.36 25.90
CA GLN A 221 7.09 -17.19 26.82
C GLN A 221 6.25 -18.23 26.06
N ASN A 222 5.82 -19.28 26.77
CA ASN A 222 5.02 -20.38 26.22
C ASN A 222 5.68 -21.01 24.98
N ALA A 223 7.00 -21.20 25.06
CA ALA A 223 7.82 -21.54 23.91
C ALA A 223 7.87 -23.04 23.59
N ASN A 224 7.30 -23.91 24.41
CA ASN A 224 7.15 -25.34 24.11
C ASN A 224 6.52 -25.59 22.73
N ALA A 225 5.38 -24.94 22.44
CA ALA A 225 4.70 -25.09 21.15
C ALA A 225 5.53 -24.54 19.99
N LEU A 226 6.25 -23.44 20.22
CA LEU A 226 7.14 -22.81 19.25
C LEU A 226 8.31 -23.74 18.88
N ILE A 227 8.98 -24.33 19.87
CA ILE A 227 10.10 -25.23 19.66
C ILE A 227 9.66 -26.49 18.90
N SER A 228 8.50 -27.05 19.26
CA SER A 228 7.91 -28.17 18.52
C SER A 228 7.65 -27.81 17.06
N ALA A 229 7.05 -26.64 16.79
CA ALA A 229 6.78 -26.17 15.44
C ALA A 229 8.06 -25.92 14.62
N VAL A 230 9.11 -25.35 15.24
CA VAL A 230 10.42 -25.15 14.61
C VAL A 230 11.08 -26.50 14.28
N THR A 231 11.02 -27.45 15.21
CA THR A 231 11.63 -28.78 15.05
C THR A 231 10.94 -29.56 13.95
N GLN A 232 9.60 -29.56 13.94
CA GLN A 232 8.80 -30.19 12.90
C GLN A 232 9.06 -29.57 11.52
N GLN A 233 9.06 -28.23 11.42
CA GLN A 233 9.37 -27.52 10.18
C GLN A 233 10.73 -27.94 9.60
N ARG A 234 11.76 -28.08 10.45
CA ARG A 234 13.07 -28.55 10.02
C ARG A 234 13.01 -30.00 9.52
N GLN A 235 12.32 -30.89 10.23
CA GLN A 235 12.21 -32.30 9.84
C GLN A 235 11.49 -32.47 8.49
N GLU A 236 10.47 -31.67 8.22
CA GLU A 236 9.67 -31.76 7.00
C GLU A 236 10.35 -31.12 5.79
N THR A 237 11.00 -29.97 5.96
CA THR A 237 11.50 -29.15 4.84
C THR A 237 13.01 -29.03 4.76
N GLY A 238 13.73 -29.47 5.80
CA GLY A 238 15.17 -29.29 5.93
C GLY A 238 15.61 -27.85 6.17
N ASN A 239 14.68 -26.91 6.37
CA ASN A 239 14.99 -25.49 6.55
C ASN A 239 14.02 -24.80 7.52
N ILE A 240 14.42 -23.62 7.98
CA ILE A 240 13.68 -22.83 8.96
C ILE A 240 13.58 -21.39 8.44
N PRO A 241 12.36 -20.92 8.08
CA PRO A 241 12.16 -19.55 7.64
C PRO A 241 12.13 -18.58 8.83
N LEU A 242 13.08 -17.65 8.85
CA LEU A 242 13.14 -16.55 9.80
C LEU A 242 12.77 -15.22 9.13
N GLY A 243 12.09 -14.36 9.90
CA GLY A 243 11.76 -13.00 9.50
C GLY A 243 12.60 -11.99 10.27
N LEU A 244 13.24 -11.07 9.56
CA LEU A 244 13.90 -9.91 10.16
C LEU A 244 13.10 -8.65 9.79
N LYS A 245 12.64 -7.90 10.79
CA LYS A 245 11.86 -6.67 10.60
C LYS A 245 12.66 -5.50 11.16
N VAL A 246 12.89 -4.46 10.35
CA VAL A 246 13.56 -3.23 10.77
C VAL A 246 12.60 -2.06 10.59
N ASN A 247 12.41 -1.26 11.64
CA ASN A 247 11.76 0.04 11.59
C ASN A 247 12.83 1.09 11.91
N GLN A 248 13.18 1.91 10.93
CA GLN A 248 14.28 2.87 11.06
C GLN A 248 13.79 4.29 10.75
N PRO A 249 13.90 5.23 11.70
CA PRO A 249 13.77 6.65 11.45
C PRO A 249 15.02 7.18 10.72
N VAL A 250 14.82 7.94 9.65
CA VAL A 250 15.91 8.57 8.89
C VAL A 250 15.59 10.00 8.49
N LYS A 251 16.63 10.83 8.36
CA LYS A 251 16.54 12.15 7.71
C LYS A 251 17.32 12.14 6.40
N VAL A 252 16.68 12.64 5.36
CA VAL A 252 17.29 12.78 4.03
C VAL A 252 18.06 14.10 3.97
N LYS A 253 19.29 14.07 3.47
CA LYS A 253 20.12 15.25 3.24
C LYS A 253 20.26 15.49 1.73
N LEU A 254 19.81 16.64 1.25
CA LEU A 254 19.95 17.10 -0.14
C LEU A 254 20.89 18.31 -0.18
N GLY A 255 22.12 18.11 -0.64
CA GLY A 255 23.15 19.15 -0.56
C GLY A 255 23.44 19.53 0.90
N SER A 256 23.24 20.81 1.25
CA SER A 256 23.34 21.31 2.64
C SER A 256 22.03 21.21 3.42
N LEU A 257 20.89 21.00 2.75
CA LEU A 257 19.57 20.97 3.37
C LEU A 257 19.29 19.61 4.01
N LYS A 258 18.89 19.62 5.28
CA LYS A 258 18.37 18.44 5.99
C LYS A 258 16.84 18.49 5.94
N LEU A 259 16.24 17.45 5.39
CA LEU A 259 14.78 17.29 5.31
C LEU A 259 14.21 16.71 6.60
N PHE A 260 12.88 16.61 6.65
CA PHE A 260 12.14 16.01 7.74
C PHE A 260 12.46 14.51 7.93
N THR A 261 12.20 14.01 9.13
CA THR A 261 12.37 12.60 9.46
C THR A 261 11.26 11.75 8.84
N VAL A 262 11.63 10.73 8.10
CA VAL A 262 10.72 9.67 7.61
C VAL A 262 11.06 8.35 8.28
N LYS A 263 10.09 7.46 8.41
CA LYS A 263 10.34 6.10 8.91
C LYS A 263 10.25 5.13 7.76
N PHE A 264 11.28 4.32 7.54
CA PHE A 264 11.13 3.20 6.63
C PHE A 264 11.04 1.89 7.40
N ARG A 265 10.45 0.90 6.72
CA ARG A 265 10.35 -0.47 7.18
C ARG A 265 11.03 -1.40 6.19
N VAL A 266 11.94 -2.23 6.68
CA VAL A 266 12.53 -3.33 5.92
C VAL A 266 12.00 -4.63 6.49
N ARG A 267 11.64 -5.56 5.62
CA ARG A 267 11.28 -6.94 5.98
C ARG A 267 12.13 -7.88 5.18
N CYS A 268 13.00 -8.64 5.84
CA CYS A 268 13.76 -9.70 5.21
C CYS A 268 13.21 -11.05 5.63
N THR A 269 13.17 -11.98 4.68
CA THR A 269 12.95 -13.41 4.94
C THR A 269 14.28 -14.12 4.71
N LEU A 270 14.73 -14.86 5.71
CA LEU A 270 15.95 -15.64 5.71
C LEU A 270 15.57 -17.11 5.81
N ILE A 271 16.12 -17.95 4.94
CA ILE A 271 15.96 -19.40 5.04
C ILE A 271 17.27 -19.95 5.60
N VAL A 272 17.22 -20.51 6.80
CA VAL A 272 18.38 -21.12 7.46
C VAL A 272 18.22 -22.63 7.60
N ASP A 273 19.32 -23.34 7.73
CA ASP A 273 19.37 -24.79 7.88
C ASP A 273 19.05 -25.24 9.32
N ASN A 274 19.51 -24.48 10.32
CA ASN A 274 19.39 -24.84 11.72
C ASN A 274 19.30 -23.61 12.64
N LEU A 275 18.84 -23.82 13.88
CA LEU A 275 18.85 -22.81 14.96
C LEU A 275 19.70 -23.25 16.16
N ALA A 276 20.66 -24.16 15.95
CA ALA A 276 21.50 -24.64 17.03
C ALA A 276 22.49 -23.54 17.43
N ALA A 277 22.57 -23.26 18.72
CA ALA A 277 23.48 -22.25 19.23
C ALA A 277 24.95 -22.63 18.97
N ASN A 278 25.78 -21.65 18.62
CA ASN A 278 27.23 -21.78 18.39
C ASN A 278 27.61 -22.77 17.27
N ASN A 279 26.68 -23.08 16.36
CA ASN A 279 26.97 -23.88 15.18
C ASN A 279 27.06 -22.99 13.94
N GLN A 280 27.71 -23.48 12.88
CA GLN A 280 27.75 -22.78 11.60
C GLN A 280 26.33 -22.77 11.00
N ILE A 281 25.71 -21.60 10.95
CA ILE A 281 24.40 -21.40 10.34
C ILE A 281 24.60 -20.98 8.90
N THR A 282 23.94 -21.71 7.99
CA THR A 282 24.00 -21.41 6.56
C THR A 282 22.72 -20.73 6.12
N ILE A 283 22.85 -19.47 5.69
CA ILE A 283 21.75 -18.76 5.03
C ILE A 283 21.63 -19.30 3.61
N SER A 284 20.64 -20.16 3.38
CA SER A 284 20.36 -20.75 2.07
C SER A 284 19.82 -19.72 1.08
N SER A 285 19.00 -18.78 1.57
CA SER A 285 18.54 -17.64 0.78
C SER A 285 18.11 -16.48 1.68
N SER A 286 18.18 -15.27 1.14
CA SER A 286 17.67 -14.05 1.78
C SER A 286 16.93 -13.17 0.77
N SER A 287 15.80 -12.59 1.20
CA SER A 287 15.04 -11.63 0.38
C SER A 287 14.51 -10.50 1.24
N CYS A 288 14.84 -9.26 0.88
CA CYS A 288 14.45 -8.06 1.63
C CYS A 288 13.48 -7.17 0.83
N LYS A 289 12.38 -6.78 1.46
CA LYS A 289 11.37 -5.86 0.93
C LYS A 289 11.39 -4.55 1.71
N PHE A 290 11.51 -3.45 0.98
CA PHE A 290 11.50 -2.09 1.55
C PHE A 290 10.12 -1.45 1.41
N ARG A 291 9.66 -0.74 2.45
CA ARG A 291 8.47 0.11 2.43
C ARG A 291 8.74 1.42 3.17
N LEU A 292 8.44 2.54 2.52
CA LEU A 292 8.45 3.85 3.17
C LEU A 292 7.14 4.05 3.95
N ARG A 293 7.22 4.61 5.16
CA ARG A 293 6.09 5.18 5.87
C ARG A 293 6.28 6.69 5.92
N LEU A 294 5.45 7.40 5.17
CA LEU A 294 5.32 8.84 5.28
C LEU A 294 4.47 9.18 6.51
#